data_AF-A0A5P9I2B7-F1
#
_entry.id   AF-A0A5P9I2B7-F1
#
_cell.length_a   1.000
_cell.length_b   1.000
_cell.length_c   1.000
_cell.angle_alpha   90.00
_cell.angle_beta   90.00
_cell.angle_gamma   90.00
#
_symmetry.space_group_name_H-M   'P 1'
#
loop_
_entity.id
_entity.type
_entity.pdbx_description
1 polymer ?
#
loop_
_entity_poly.entity_id
_entity_poly.type
_entity_poly.pdbx_seq_one_letter_code
_entity_poly.pdbx_strand_id
1 'polypeptide(L)'
;MNSHALGTPRTYGKYGQRRRGESAMVTELAIVLRSAVERIPRFRSLGFYVPFKWAVVHLDDDPDLARKVLSAANFVPDTEGRWVWRRGLYPLSKVTDMNVLGDTLVSVVDFHRPISAA
;
A
#
# COMPACT_ATOMS: atom_id res chain seq x y z
N MET A 1 33.31 22.11 -7.00
CA MET A 1 31.84 22.01 -6.94
C MET A 1 31.46 20.58 -7.33
N ASN A 2 31.23 19.70 -6.35
CA ASN A 2 30.96 18.28 -6.63
C ASN A 2 29.45 18.05 -6.69
N SER A 3 28.94 17.91 -7.90
CA SER A 3 27.57 17.53 -8.19
C SER A 3 27.40 16.02 -8.04
N HIS A 4 27.04 15.56 -6.84
CA HIS A 4 26.54 14.19 -6.64
C HIS A 4 25.09 14.10 -7.11
N ALA A 5 24.90 13.86 -8.41
CA ALA A 5 23.63 13.37 -8.92
C ALA A 5 23.44 11.93 -8.44
N LEU A 6 22.78 11.76 -7.29
CA LEU A 6 22.28 10.47 -6.80
C LEU A 6 21.16 9.99 -7.76
N GLY A 7 21.56 9.36 -8.86
CA GLY A 7 20.65 8.60 -9.70
C GLY A 7 20.08 7.44 -8.89
N THR A 8 18.77 7.39 -8.73
CA THR A 8 18.08 6.26 -8.12
C THR A 8 18.45 4.96 -8.86
N PRO A 9 18.74 3.85 -8.14
CA PRO A 9 19.08 2.58 -8.78
C PRO A 9 17.95 2.12 -9.71
N ARG A 10 18.22 2.04 -11.01
CA ARG A 10 17.28 1.53 -12.01
C ARG A 10 17.44 0.02 -12.09
N THR A 11 16.58 -0.73 -11.42
CA THR A 11 16.52 -2.20 -11.58
C THR A 11 15.88 -2.56 -12.92
N TYR A 12 16.71 -3.01 -13.86
CA TYR A 12 16.26 -3.60 -15.12
C TYR A 12 16.11 -5.11 -14.96
N GLY A 13 15.06 -5.69 -15.56
CA GLY A 13 14.94 -7.14 -15.66
C GLY A 13 15.92 -7.73 -16.68
N LYS A 14 16.07 -9.06 -16.69
CA LYS A 14 16.94 -9.84 -17.60
C LYS A 14 16.72 -9.56 -19.10
N TYR A 15 15.59 -8.96 -19.47
CA TYR A 15 15.18 -8.69 -20.86
C TYR A 15 15.04 -7.19 -21.20
N GLY A 16 15.68 -6.28 -20.46
CA GLY A 16 15.69 -4.85 -20.80
C GLY A 16 14.35 -4.11 -20.64
N GLN A 17 13.26 -4.82 -20.35
CA GLN A 17 11.99 -4.25 -19.92
C GLN A 17 12.20 -3.52 -18.58
N ARG A 18 11.73 -2.27 -18.49
CA ARG A 18 11.58 -1.58 -17.20
C ARG A 18 10.58 -2.35 -16.37
N ARG A 19 11.06 -3.23 -15.49
CA ARG A 19 10.28 -3.62 -14.32
C ARG A 19 10.18 -2.34 -13.48
N ARG A 20 9.10 -1.56 -13.60
CA ARG A 20 8.56 -0.88 -12.41
C ARG A 20 8.18 -2.03 -11.49
N GLY A 21 9.19 -2.54 -10.79
CA GLY A 21 9.13 -3.82 -10.12
C GLY A 21 8.01 -3.76 -9.10
N GLU A 22 7.42 -4.90 -8.79
CA GLU A 22 6.42 -5.07 -7.74
C GLU A 22 6.73 -4.24 -6.46
N SER A 23 8.00 -4.04 -6.13
CA SER A 23 8.48 -3.13 -5.09
C SER A 23 8.03 -1.66 -5.21
N ALA A 24 8.05 -1.07 -6.42
CA ALA A 24 7.57 0.29 -6.66
C ALA A 24 6.06 0.40 -6.41
N MET A 25 5.30 -0.56 -6.93
CA MET A 25 3.85 -0.66 -6.70
C MET A 25 3.53 -0.80 -5.21
N VAL A 26 4.18 -1.75 -4.52
CA VAL A 26 4.03 -1.94 -3.07
C VAL A 26 4.35 -0.66 -2.30
N THR A 27 5.40 0.06 -2.70
CA THR A 27 5.79 1.33 -2.07
C THR A 27 4.72 2.41 -2.25
N GLU A 28 4.18 2.55 -3.45
CA GLU A 28 3.12 3.52 -3.76
C GLU A 28 1.84 3.21 -3.00
N LEU A 29 1.38 1.95 -3.02
CA LEU A 29 0.21 1.48 -2.25
C LEU A 29 0.40 1.71 -0.75
N ALA A 30 1.58 1.43 -0.21
CA ALA A 30 1.89 1.65 1.19
C ALA A 30 1.87 3.14 1.57
N ILE A 31 2.33 4.03 0.68
CA ILE A 31 2.26 5.48 0.86
C ILE A 31 0.81 5.95 0.89
N VAL A 32 -0.05 5.44 0.01
CA VAL A 32 -1.50 5.77 -0.01
C VAL A 32 -2.14 5.41 1.34
N LEU A 33 -1.94 4.17 1.81
CA LEU A 33 -2.47 3.72 3.10
C LEU A 33 -1.93 4.54 4.28
N ARG A 34 -0.61 4.79 4.30
CA ARG A 34 0.02 5.56 5.36
C ARG A 34 -0.47 7.01 5.38
N SER A 35 -0.65 7.61 4.21
CA SER A 35 -1.18 8.97 4.08
C SER A 35 -2.63 9.06 4.58
N ALA A 36 -3.45 8.03 4.33
CA ALA A 36 -4.82 7.99 4.85
C ALA A 36 -4.87 8.10 6.38
N VAL A 37 -3.96 7.41 7.09
CA VAL A 37 -3.87 7.44 8.56
C VAL A 37 -3.11 8.65 9.12
N GLU A 38 -2.11 9.17 8.40
CA GLU A 38 -1.25 10.25 8.90
C GLU A 38 -1.73 11.66 8.54
N ARG A 39 -2.62 11.82 7.56
CA ARG A 39 -3.06 13.15 7.08
C ARG A 39 -3.77 13.99 8.15
N ILE A 40 -4.46 13.36 9.11
CA ILE A 40 -5.23 14.07 10.15
C ILE A 40 -4.45 14.06 11.47
N PRO A 41 -3.91 15.20 11.95
CA PRO A 41 -3.03 15.24 13.13
C PRO A 41 -3.66 14.66 14.41
N ARG A 42 -4.95 14.93 14.66
CA ARG A 42 -5.71 14.45 15.83
C ARG A 42 -5.70 12.92 15.97
N PHE A 43 -5.53 12.22 14.85
CA PHE A 43 -5.70 10.78 14.74
C PHE A 43 -4.38 10.01 14.74
N ARG A 44 -3.24 10.69 14.59
CA ARG A 44 -1.92 10.05 14.51
C ARG A 44 -1.60 9.18 15.72
N SER A 45 -1.98 9.56 16.94
CA SER A 45 -1.64 8.81 18.16
C SER A 45 -2.61 7.67 18.50
N LEU A 46 -3.79 7.60 17.87
CA LEU A 46 -4.86 6.71 18.29
C LEU A 46 -4.74 5.29 17.75
N GLY A 47 -4.16 5.12 16.55
CA GLY A 47 -4.05 3.81 15.91
C GLY A 47 -5.31 3.39 15.15
N PHE A 48 -5.12 2.60 14.10
CA PHE A 48 -6.18 2.18 13.19
C PHE A 48 -6.11 0.69 12.87
N TYR A 49 -7.21 0.07 12.48
CA TYR A 49 -7.21 -1.28 11.92
C TYR A 49 -7.99 -1.36 10.62
N VAL A 50 -7.64 -2.37 9.82
CA VAL A 50 -8.36 -2.75 8.61
C VAL A 50 -8.49 -4.28 8.54
N PRO A 51 -9.64 -4.84 8.12
CA PRO A 51 -9.77 -6.28 7.93
C PRO A 51 -8.81 -6.77 6.85
N PHE A 52 -8.09 -7.88 7.07
CA PHE A 52 -7.18 -8.41 6.05
C PHE A 52 -7.91 -8.74 4.74
N LYS A 53 -9.10 -9.34 4.87
CA LYS A 53 -9.96 -9.68 3.72
C LYS A 53 -10.31 -8.47 2.85
N TRP A 54 -10.51 -7.30 3.46
CA TRP A 54 -10.77 -6.09 2.69
C TRP A 54 -9.55 -5.70 1.83
N ALA A 55 -8.34 -5.82 2.39
CA ALA A 55 -7.12 -5.51 1.65
C ALA A 55 -6.89 -6.49 0.49
N VAL A 56 -7.16 -7.78 0.69
CA VAL A 56 -7.07 -8.80 -0.36
C VAL A 56 -7.96 -8.44 -1.56
N VAL A 57 -9.23 -8.13 -1.32
CA VAL A 57 -10.20 -7.79 -2.38
C VAL A 57 -9.77 -6.60 -3.23
N HIS A 58 -9.12 -5.59 -2.62
CA HIS A 58 -8.70 -4.37 -3.33
C HIS A 58 -7.25 -4.43 -3.83
N LEU A 59 -6.57 -5.55 -3.64
CA LEU A 59 -5.20 -5.80 -4.07
C LEU A 59 -5.14 -7.06 -4.92
N ASP A 60 -5.99 -7.10 -5.96
CA ASP A 60 -5.98 -8.15 -7.00
C ASP A 60 -6.35 -9.56 -6.50
N ASP A 61 -7.13 -9.64 -5.42
CA ASP A 61 -7.40 -10.89 -4.70
C ASP A 61 -6.11 -11.65 -4.30
N ASP A 62 -4.98 -10.94 -4.18
CA ASP A 62 -3.65 -11.48 -3.93
C ASP A 62 -3.27 -11.30 -2.45
N PRO A 63 -3.36 -12.36 -1.62
CA PRO A 63 -3.05 -12.26 -0.19
C PRO A 63 -1.57 -11.98 0.08
N ASP A 64 -0.65 -12.35 -0.82
CA ASP A 64 0.77 -12.07 -0.64
C ASP A 64 1.08 -10.61 -0.95
N LEU A 65 0.46 -10.04 -1.98
CA LEU A 65 0.51 -8.60 -2.22
C LEU A 65 -0.08 -7.82 -1.04
N ALA A 66 -1.25 -8.24 -0.53
CA ALA A 66 -1.88 -7.60 0.62
C ALA A 66 -0.96 -7.59 1.85
N ARG A 67 -0.29 -8.70 2.16
CA ARG A 67 0.71 -8.77 3.24
C ARG A 67 1.87 -7.79 3.01
N LYS A 68 2.47 -7.79 1.82
CA LYS A 68 3.60 -6.92 1.48
C LYS A 68 3.23 -5.44 1.63
N VAL A 69 2.07 -5.05 1.12
CA VAL A 69 1.56 -3.66 1.17
C VAL A 69 1.26 -3.23 2.61
N LEU A 70 0.53 -4.04 3.38
CA LEU A 70 0.18 -3.71 4.75
C LEU A 70 1.42 -3.63 5.66
N SER A 71 2.36 -4.57 5.52
CA SER A 71 3.64 -4.52 6.23
C SER A 71 4.44 -3.27 5.85
N ALA A 72 4.55 -2.94 4.55
CA ALA A 72 5.22 -1.73 4.10
C ALA A 72 4.53 -0.44 4.59
N ALA A 73 3.22 -0.48 4.83
CA ALA A 73 2.45 0.61 5.45
C ALA A 73 2.57 0.68 6.98
N ASN A 74 3.39 -0.18 7.61
CA ASN A 74 3.56 -0.33 9.06
C ASN A 74 2.31 -0.85 9.79
N PHE A 75 1.46 -1.61 9.11
CA PHE A 75 0.44 -2.40 9.79
C PHE A 75 1.03 -3.76 10.21
N VAL A 76 0.54 -4.30 11.32
CA VAL A 76 0.89 -5.63 11.84
C VAL A 76 -0.35 -6.50 11.95
N PRO A 77 -0.29 -7.81 11.67
CA PRO A 77 -1.44 -8.70 11.84
C PRO A 77 -1.81 -8.84 13.32
N ASP A 78 -3.11 -8.93 13.63
CA ASP A 78 -3.63 -9.31 14.94
C ASP A 78 -4.27 -10.70 14.93
N THR A 79 -4.72 -11.16 16.10
CA THR A 79 -5.36 -12.48 16.27
C THR A 79 -6.79 -12.56 15.72
N GLU A 80 -7.39 -11.42 15.37
CA GLU A 80 -8.77 -11.33 14.87
C GLU A 80 -8.84 -11.27 13.33
N GLY A 81 -7.71 -11.50 12.64
CA GLY A 81 -7.65 -11.42 11.18
C GLY A 81 -7.69 -9.98 10.65
N ARG A 82 -7.35 -9.00 11.49
CA ARG A 82 -7.19 -7.60 11.11
C ARG A 82 -5.71 -7.28 11.03
N TRP A 83 -5.44 -6.16 10.37
CA TRP A 83 -4.13 -5.55 10.35
C TRP A 83 -4.22 -4.21 11.05
N VAL A 84 -3.31 -3.99 11.98
CA VAL A 84 -3.33 -2.93 12.97
C VAL A 84 -2.15 -2.00 12.76
N TRP A 85 -2.42 -0.70 12.71
CA TRP A 85 -1.45 0.37 12.75
C TRP A 85 -1.43 0.99 14.16
N ARG A 86 -0.24 1.02 14.79
CA ARG A 86 -0.04 1.46 16.18
C ARG A 86 -0.97 0.70 17.14
N ARG A 87 -1.84 1.40 17.88
CA ARG A 87 -2.70 0.81 18.91
C ARG A 87 -3.96 0.12 18.38
N GLY A 88 -4.33 0.32 17.11
CA GLY A 88 -5.49 -0.34 16.51
C GLY A 88 -6.84 -0.04 17.15
N LEU A 89 -7.05 1.14 17.73
CA LEU A 89 -8.28 1.42 18.49
C LEU A 89 -9.50 1.66 17.61
N TYR A 90 -9.30 2.17 16.38
CA TYR A 90 -10.39 2.60 15.52
C TYR A 90 -10.35 1.91 14.16
N PRO A 91 -11.50 1.62 13.52
CA PRO A 91 -11.50 1.18 12.14
C PRO A 91 -11.00 2.31 11.24
N LEU A 92 -10.31 1.95 10.15
CA LEU A 92 -9.80 2.91 9.17
C LEU A 92 -10.91 3.80 8.56
N SER A 93 -12.15 3.30 8.53
CA SER A 93 -13.35 4.05 8.11
C SER A 93 -13.63 5.33 8.93
N LYS A 94 -12.98 5.52 10.09
CA LYS A 94 -13.08 6.77 10.86
C LYS A 94 -12.34 7.95 10.24
N VAL A 95 -11.38 7.71 9.37
CA VAL A 95 -10.51 8.76 8.81
C VAL A 95 -10.54 8.83 7.28
N THR A 96 -11.17 7.86 6.62
CA THR A 96 -11.32 7.81 5.16
C THR A 96 -12.57 7.05 4.77
N ASP A 97 -13.11 7.35 3.59
CA ASP A 97 -14.07 6.48 2.92
C ASP A 97 -13.33 5.23 2.44
N MET A 98 -13.87 4.05 2.78
CA MET A 98 -13.25 2.76 2.47
C MET A 98 -13.42 2.35 1.00
N ASN A 99 -14.49 2.79 0.34
CA ASN A 99 -14.72 2.50 -1.08
C ASN A 99 -13.75 3.33 -1.93
N VAL A 100 -13.67 4.65 -1.68
CA VAL A 100 -12.74 5.54 -2.39
C VAL A 100 -11.29 5.13 -2.20
N LEU A 101 -10.91 4.73 -0.97
CA LEU A 101 -9.57 4.20 -0.71
C LEU A 101 -9.34 2.90 -1.50
N GLY A 102 -10.31 1.99 -1.48
CA GLY A 102 -10.27 0.72 -2.21
C GLY A 102 -10.07 0.94 -3.71
N ASP A 103 -10.89 1.79 -4.33
CA ASP A 103 -10.80 2.13 -5.76
C ASP A 103 -9.44 2.74 -6.12
N THR A 104 -8.87 3.54 -5.21
CA THR A 104 -7.52 4.11 -5.39
C THR A 104 -6.45 3.02 -5.40
N LEU A 105 -6.55 2.02 -4.51
CA LEU A 105 -5.60 0.89 -4.47
C LEU A 105 -5.70 0.05 -5.75
N VAL A 106 -6.93 -0.26 -6.20
CA VAL A 106 -7.17 -0.98 -7.45
C VAL A 106 -6.58 -0.21 -8.64
N SER A 107 -6.83 1.10 -8.74
CA SER A 107 -6.28 1.93 -9.82
C SER A 107 -4.75 1.93 -9.86
N VAL A 108 -4.08 1.94 -8.69
CA VAL A 108 -2.61 1.82 -8.62
C VAL A 108 -2.17 0.42 -9.08
N VAL A 109 -2.86 -0.64 -8.65
CA VAL A 109 -2.56 -2.01 -9.12
C VAL A 109 -2.69 -2.09 -10.63
N ASP A 110 -3.80 -1.64 -11.21
CA ASP A 110 -4.06 -1.67 -12.66
C ASP A 110 -3.00 -0.91 -13.45
N PHE A 111 -2.52 0.21 -12.91
CA PHE A 111 -1.47 1.00 -13.53
C PHE A 111 -0.12 0.26 -13.58
N HIS A 112 0.21 -0.55 -12.56
CA HIS A 112 1.47 -1.32 -12.51
C HIS A 112 1.34 -2.75 -13.09
N ARG A 113 0.14 -3.33 -13.09
CA ARG A 113 -0.22 -4.64 -13.65
C ARG A 113 -1.31 -4.46 -14.73
N PRO A 114 -1.02 -3.76 -15.85
CA PRO A 114 -2.03 -3.58 -16.88
C PRO A 114 -2.45 -4.94 -17.44
N ILE A 115 -3.75 -5.23 -17.36
CA ILE A 115 -4.33 -6.38 -18.03
C ILE A 115 -4.08 -6.15 -19.52
N SER A 116 -3.19 -6.93 -20.11
CA SER A 116 -2.97 -6.87 -21.55
C SER A 116 -4.28 -7.30 -22.20
N ALA A 117 -4.98 -6.35 -22.83
CA ALA A 117 -6.11 -6.66 -23.69
C ALA A 117 -5.60 -7.65 -24.75
N ALA A 118 -6.10 -8.89 -24.67
CA ALA A 118 -5.92 -9.91 -25.70
C ALA A 118 -6.81 -9.59 -26.89
#